data_AF-A0A7C6WZE1-F1
#
_entry.id   AF-A0A7C6WZE1-F1
#
_cell.length_a   1.000
_cell.length_b   1.000
_cell.length_c   1.000
_cell.angle_alpha   90.00
_cell.angle_beta   90.00
_cell.angle_gamma   90.00
#
_symmetry.space_group_name_H-M   'P 1'
#
loop_
_entity.id
_entity.type
_entity.pdbx_description
1 polymer ?
#
loop_
_entity_poly.entity_id
_entity_poly.type
_entity_poly.pdbx_seq_one_letter_code
_entity_poly.pdbx_strand_id
1 'polypeptide(L)'
;MKRFALLCISIIFAFTLFGCSIVSKNSNDNEKIAMNASVAIGALDKDNLDKTKITYEVVISGDKEDINSIYAQEPIINTQYIDMMLEKNGPHNSQVKGIENPYLELTGRFVFDTAGKSKEEIDGMCLFQGIKIIDKDNNEYTLKFNKN
;
A
#
# COMPACT_ATOMS: atom_id res chain seq x y z
N MET A 1 18.91 21.60 42.54
CA MET A 1 17.80 21.26 41.61
C MET A 1 18.10 21.47 40.11
N LYS A 2 19.34 21.79 39.68
CA LYS A 2 19.66 21.99 38.24
C LYS A 2 20.34 20.79 37.55
N ARG A 3 20.79 19.78 38.32
CA ARG A 3 21.50 18.60 37.78
C ARG A 3 20.58 17.44 37.36
N PHE A 4 19.39 17.34 37.96
CA PHE A 4 18.39 16.32 37.59
C PHE A 4 17.64 16.65 36.29
N ALA A 5 17.40 17.94 36.02
CA ALA A 5 16.75 18.37 34.77
C ALA A 5 17.59 18.04 33.51
N LEU A 6 18.92 18.09 33.63
CA LEU A 6 19.85 17.75 32.53
C LEU A 6 19.86 16.26 32.18
N LEU A 7 19.64 15.38 33.16
CA LEU A 7 19.57 13.92 32.94
C LEU A 7 18.27 13.51 32.23
N CYS A 8 17.14 14.16 32.52
CA CYS A 8 15.87 13.88 31.87
C CYS A 8 15.84 14.32 30.38
N ILE A 9 16.52 15.41 30.04
CA ILE A 9 16.59 15.91 28.66
C ILE A 9 17.45 14.99 27.77
N SER A 10 18.48 14.36 28.33
CA SER A 10 19.34 13.40 27.62
C SER A 10 18.60 12.13 27.20
N ILE A 11 17.68 11.63 28.04
CA ILE A 11 16.90 10.41 27.76
C ILE A 11 15.86 10.61 26.65
N ILE A 12 15.33 11.83 26.49
CA ILE A 12 14.31 12.12 25.48
C ILE A 12 14.92 12.17 24.07
N PHE A 13 16.20 12.54 23.94
CA PHE A 13 16.90 12.61 22.65
C PHE A 13 17.33 11.24 22.09
N ALA A 14 17.30 10.17 22.89
CA ALA A 14 17.67 8.83 22.43
C ALA A 14 16.58 8.14 21.61
N PHE A 15 15.33 8.62 21.65
CA PHE A 15 14.19 7.95 20.99
C PHE A 15 13.78 8.56 19.65
N THR A 16 14.41 9.65 19.18
CA THR A 16 14.03 10.31 17.92
C THR A 16 14.81 9.82 16.69
N LEU A 17 15.56 8.71 16.79
CA LEU A 17 16.41 8.21 15.69
C LEU A 17 15.92 6.92 15.01
N PHE A 18 14.77 6.37 15.40
CA PHE A 18 14.15 5.27 14.65
C PHE A 18 12.86 5.76 14.01
N GLY A 19 12.95 6.10 12.72
CA GLY A 19 11.77 6.50 11.95
C GLY A 19 12.03 7.08 10.55
N CYS A 20 13.19 6.86 9.94
CA CYS A 20 13.30 6.95 8.48
C CYS A 20 13.33 5.53 7.95
N SER A 21 12.15 5.01 7.58
CA SER A 21 12.06 3.82 6.73
C SER A 21 12.74 4.17 5.42
N ILE A 22 13.98 3.72 5.24
CA ILE A 22 14.61 3.70 3.93
C ILE A 22 13.76 2.74 3.09
N VAL A 23 13.07 3.27 2.09
CA VAL A 23 12.53 2.49 0.98
C VAL A 23 13.72 1.78 0.36
N SER A 24 13.89 0.49 0.65
CA SER A 24 14.86 -0.33 -0.05
C SER A 24 14.37 -0.47 -1.48
N LYS A 25 15.06 0.23 -2.39
CA LYS A 25 15.00 -0.02 -3.82
C LYS A 25 15.36 -1.50 -4.01
N ASN A 26 14.38 -2.34 -4.36
CA ASN A 26 14.66 -3.71 -4.80
C ASN A 26 15.46 -3.55 -6.09
N SER A 27 16.75 -3.88 -6.02
CA SER A 27 17.68 -3.79 -7.14
C SER A 27 17.45 -4.96 -8.09
N ASN A 28 16.37 -4.88 -8.87
CA ASN A 28 16.39 -5.35 -10.25
C ASN A 28 16.52 -4.09 -11.10
N ASP A 29 17.73 -3.80 -11.58
CA ASP A 29 18.07 -2.58 -12.35
C ASP A 29 17.35 -2.48 -13.73
N ASN A 30 16.29 -3.24 -13.96
CA ASN A 30 15.45 -3.25 -15.16
C ASN A 30 13.97 -2.91 -14.88
N GLU A 31 13.60 -2.49 -13.66
CA GLU A 31 12.22 -2.10 -13.36
C GLU A 31 11.92 -0.72 -13.96
N LYS A 32 11.25 -0.72 -15.11
CA LYS A 32 10.76 0.46 -15.84
C LYS A 32 9.85 1.37 -15.00
N ILE A 33 9.20 0.79 -14.00
CA ILE A 33 8.20 1.45 -13.17
C ILE A 33 8.42 1.06 -11.71
N ALA A 34 8.23 2.02 -10.81
CA ALA A 34 8.36 1.89 -9.37
C ALA A 34 7.02 2.20 -8.68
N MET A 35 6.76 1.53 -7.56
CA MET A 35 5.55 1.70 -6.75
C MET A 35 5.86 2.30 -5.38
N ASN A 36 5.14 3.35 -5.02
CA ASN A 36 5.01 3.82 -3.64
C ASN A 36 3.56 3.62 -3.21
N ALA A 37 3.33 3.05 -2.04
CA ALA A 37 1.98 2.72 -1.60
C ALA A 37 1.76 3.01 -0.12
N SER A 38 0.56 3.46 0.20
CA SER A 38 0.01 3.60 1.54
C SER A 38 -1.24 2.72 1.63
N VAL A 39 -1.25 1.79 2.58
CA VAL A 39 -2.37 0.87 2.80
C VAL A 39 -2.80 0.96 4.26
N ALA A 40 -4.08 1.26 4.47
CA ALA A 40 -4.72 1.28 5.77
C ALA A 40 -5.69 0.10 5.91
N ILE A 41 -5.50 -0.69 6.96
CA ILE A 41 -6.37 -1.82 7.33
C ILE A 41 -7.05 -1.46 8.65
N GLY A 42 -8.38 -1.49 8.66
CA GLY A 42 -9.14 -1.18 9.86
C GLY A 42 -10.55 -1.73 9.82
N ALA A 43 -11.24 -1.61 10.95
CA ALA A 43 -12.64 -1.98 11.04
C ALA A 43 -13.51 -1.08 10.14
N LEU A 44 -14.53 -1.67 9.52
CA LEU A 44 -15.57 -0.88 8.84
C LEU A 44 -16.44 -0.16 9.87
N ASP A 45 -16.85 -0.87 10.92
CA ASP A 45 -17.65 -0.39 12.04
C ASP A 45 -16.76 -0.19 13.27
N LYS A 46 -16.99 0.87 14.06
CA LYS A 46 -16.06 1.28 15.12
C LYS A 46 -15.89 0.26 16.26
N ASP A 47 -16.83 -0.67 16.38
CA ASP A 47 -17.01 -1.47 17.60
C ASP A 47 -16.56 -2.93 17.45
N ASN A 48 -16.23 -3.41 16.24
CA ASN A 48 -15.77 -4.78 16.03
C ASN A 48 -14.92 -4.95 14.76
N LEU A 49 -14.27 -6.12 14.63
CA LEU A 49 -13.50 -6.52 13.45
C LEU A 49 -14.30 -7.45 12.52
N ASP A 50 -15.63 -7.50 12.64
CA ASP A 50 -16.45 -8.40 11.83
C ASP A 50 -16.38 -8.06 10.34
N LYS A 51 -16.10 -6.79 10.03
CA LYS A 51 -15.82 -6.34 8.68
C LYS A 51 -14.53 -5.55 8.66
N THR A 52 -13.59 -6.00 7.83
CA THR A 52 -12.33 -5.30 7.60
C THR A 52 -12.43 -4.48 6.34
N LYS A 53 -12.15 -3.19 6.46
CA LYS A 53 -11.99 -2.26 5.35
C LYS A 53 -10.50 -2.03 5.09
N ILE A 54 -10.11 -2.26 3.85
CA ILE A 54 -8.79 -1.90 3.34
C ILE A 54 -8.96 -0.66 2.50
N THR A 55 -8.16 0.38 2.74
CA THR A 55 -8.09 1.58 1.90
C THR A 55 -6.66 1.72 1.41
N TYR A 56 -6.48 2.04 0.13
CA TYR A 56 -5.14 2.20 -0.43
C TYR A 56 -5.03 3.46 -1.28
N GLU A 57 -3.82 3.98 -1.30
CA GLU A 57 -3.32 5.00 -2.20
C GLU A 57 -1.99 4.49 -2.76
N VAL A 58 -1.89 4.39 -4.07
CA VAL A 58 -0.71 3.88 -4.77
C VAL A 58 -0.29 4.91 -5.80
N VAL A 59 1.00 5.25 -5.81
CA VAL A 59 1.64 6.08 -6.81
C VAL A 59 2.62 5.21 -7.59
N ILE A 60 2.39 5.11 -8.89
CA ILE A 60 3.29 4.45 -9.83
C ILE A 60 4.05 5.52 -10.61
N SER A 61 5.36 5.45 -10.55
CA SER A 61 6.29 6.39 -11.19
C SER A 61 7.24 5.65 -12.12
N GLY A 62 7.66 6.27 -13.21
CA GLY A 62 8.57 5.71 -14.20
C GLY A 62 8.89 6.75 -15.26
N ASP A 63 9.51 6.32 -16.34
CA ASP A 63 9.72 7.18 -17.50
C ASP A 63 8.37 7.60 -18.11
N LYS A 64 8.36 8.78 -18.75
CA LYS A 64 7.14 9.39 -19.28
C LYS A 64 6.43 8.46 -20.26
N GLU A 65 7.18 7.79 -21.11
CA GLU A 65 6.70 6.85 -22.12
C GLU A 65 6.06 5.64 -21.45
N ASP A 66 6.68 5.11 -20.39
CA ASP A 66 6.18 3.95 -19.65
C ASP A 66 4.91 4.27 -18.85
N ILE A 67 4.80 5.44 -18.21
CA ILE A 67 3.57 5.85 -17.51
C ILE A 67 2.41 6.06 -18.49
N ASN A 68 2.68 6.68 -19.64
CA ASN A 68 1.66 6.93 -20.67
C ASN A 68 1.30 5.67 -21.47
N SER A 69 2.08 4.60 -21.37
CA SER A 69 1.77 3.31 -22.00
C SER A 69 0.85 2.43 -21.15
N ILE A 70 0.65 2.77 -19.85
CA ILE A 70 -0.26 2.02 -18.98
C ILE A 70 -1.68 2.06 -19.56
N TYR A 71 -2.23 0.86 -19.76
CA TYR A 71 -3.57 0.64 -20.29
C TYR A 71 -4.55 0.22 -19.18
N ALA A 72 -4.13 -0.69 -18.30
CA ALA A 72 -4.96 -1.19 -17.22
C ALA A 72 -4.14 -1.47 -15.93
N GLN A 73 -4.88 -1.58 -14.85
CA GLN A 73 -4.47 -1.64 -13.45
C GLN A 73 -5.39 -2.59 -12.69
N GLU A 74 -4.83 -3.63 -12.10
CA GLU A 74 -5.61 -4.63 -11.38
C GLU A 74 -5.06 -4.80 -9.96
N PRO A 75 -5.86 -4.50 -8.92
CA PRO A 75 -5.51 -4.84 -7.55
C PRO A 75 -5.31 -6.35 -7.39
N ILE A 76 -4.20 -6.74 -6.78
CA ILE A 76 -3.88 -8.14 -6.50
C ILE A 76 -4.44 -8.48 -5.12
N ILE A 77 -5.56 -9.19 -5.10
CA ILE A 77 -6.22 -9.67 -3.88
C ILE A 77 -5.76 -11.09 -3.58
N ASN A 78 -5.60 -11.43 -2.29
CA ASN A 78 -5.30 -12.81 -1.90
C ASN A 78 -6.48 -13.73 -2.24
N THR A 79 -6.29 -14.58 -3.25
CA THR A 79 -7.32 -15.48 -3.76
C THR A 79 -7.80 -16.50 -2.73
N GLN A 80 -7.01 -16.82 -1.70
CA GLN A 80 -7.42 -17.69 -0.60
C GLN A 80 -8.61 -17.14 0.19
N TYR A 81 -8.82 -15.82 0.16
CA TYR A 81 -9.83 -15.12 0.94
C TYR A 81 -10.79 -14.31 0.06
N ILE A 82 -10.82 -14.57 -1.25
CA ILE A 82 -11.65 -13.81 -2.19
C ILE A 82 -13.15 -13.98 -1.90
N ASP A 83 -13.56 -15.14 -1.40
CA ASP A 83 -14.96 -15.42 -1.05
C ASP A 83 -15.46 -14.59 0.14
N MET A 84 -14.54 -14.04 0.93
CA MET A 84 -14.86 -13.12 2.03
C MET A 84 -15.06 -11.68 1.53
N MET A 85 -14.76 -11.38 0.27
CA MET A 85 -14.82 -10.02 -0.26
C MET A 85 -16.27 -9.62 -0.54
N LEU A 86 -16.77 -8.65 0.23
CA LEU A 86 -18.15 -8.15 0.14
C LEU A 86 -18.34 -7.18 -1.04
N GLU A 87 -17.35 -6.32 -1.30
CA GLU A 87 -17.34 -5.39 -2.43
C GLU A 87 -16.35 -5.88 -3.48
N LYS A 88 -16.83 -6.56 -4.53
CA LYS A 88 -15.96 -7.16 -5.58
C LYS A 88 -15.08 -6.15 -6.32
N ASN A 89 -15.56 -4.91 -6.46
CA ASN A 89 -14.85 -3.78 -7.01
C ASN A 89 -15.17 -2.57 -6.14
N GLY A 90 -14.48 -2.37 -5.01
CA GLY A 90 -14.58 -1.07 -4.35
C GLY A 90 -14.04 0.02 -5.28
N PRO A 91 -14.45 1.30 -5.11
CA PRO A 91 -14.11 2.37 -6.03
C PRO A 91 -12.61 2.37 -6.31
N HIS A 92 -12.22 2.06 -7.54
CA HIS A 92 -10.86 2.15 -8.03
C HIS A 92 -10.79 3.37 -8.92
N ASN A 93 -10.22 4.46 -8.40
CA ASN A 93 -9.97 5.64 -9.21
C ASN A 93 -8.52 5.59 -9.65
N SER A 94 -8.30 5.71 -10.95
CA SER A 94 -6.98 5.84 -11.54
C SER A 94 -6.87 7.15 -12.29
N GLN A 95 -5.84 7.94 -12.00
CA GLN A 95 -5.59 9.20 -12.69
C GLN A 95 -4.10 9.37 -12.97
N VAL A 96 -3.76 9.67 -14.23
CA VAL A 96 -2.42 10.16 -14.57
C VAL A 96 -2.35 11.64 -14.18
N LYS A 97 -1.35 11.99 -13.37
CA LYS A 97 -1.06 13.36 -12.91
C LYS A 97 0.35 13.75 -13.32
N GLY A 98 0.62 15.05 -13.36
CA GLY A 98 1.91 15.60 -13.81
C GLY A 98 2.00 15.71 -15.34
N ILE A 99 2.60 16.80 -15.83
CA ILE A 99 2.73 17.09 -17.27
C ILE A 99 4.12 16.69 -17.79
N GLU A 100 5.18 17.17 -17.12
CA GLU A 100 6.56 16.88 -17.50
C GLU A 100 7.01 15.51 -16.99
N ASN A 101 6.73 15.21 -15.73
CA ASN A 101 7.02 13.94 -15.08
C ASN A 101 5.70 13.29 -14.66
N PRO A 102 4.99 12.61 -15.59
CA PRO A 102 3.72 12.01 -15.25
C PRO A 102 3.90 10.84 -14.26
N TYR A 103 2.90 10.63 -13.43
CA TYR A 103 2.77 9.48 -12.55
C TYR A 103 1.31 9.03 -12.51
N LEU A 104 1.08 7.76 -12.23
CA LEU A 104 -0.26 7.20 -12.10
C LEU A 104 -0.62 7.11 -10.61
N GLU A 105 -1.67 7.82 -10.21
CA GLU A 105 -2.26 7.73 -8.88
C GLU A 105 -3.46 6.77 -8.92
N LEU A 106 -3.46 5.79 -8.02
CA LEU A 106 -4.53 4.83 -7.82
C LEU A 106 -5.05 4.97 -6.40
N THR A 107 -6.35 5.12 -6.24
CA THR A 107 -7.00 5.09 -4.93
C THR A 107 -8.13 4.09 -4.93
N GLY A 108 -8.32 3.42 -3.80
CA GLY A 108 -9.51 2.63 -3.64
C GLY A 108 -9.66 1.96 -2.30
N ARG A 109 -10.66 1.07 -2.23
CA ARG A 109 -10.99 0.34 -1.01
C ARG A 109 -11.52 -1.05 -1.30
N PHE A 110 -11.43 -1.94 -0.32
CA PHE A 110 -12.07 -3.24 -0.29
C PHE A 110 -12.72 -3.45 1.07
N VAL A 111 -13.77 -4.28 1.10
CA VAL A 111 -14.42 -4.70 2.34
C VAL A 111 -14.47 -6.22 2.35
N PHE A 112 -13.99 -6.82 3.44
CA PHE A 112 -14.01 -8.25 3.69
C PHE A 112 -14.86 -8.56 4.93
N ASP A 113 -15.64 -9.64 4.88
CA ASP A 113 -16.27 -10.23 6.04
C ASP A 113 -15.23 -11.03 6.83
N THR A 114 -14.80 -10.48 7.96
CA THR A 114 -13.76 -11.05 8.83
C THR A 114 -14.32 -11.45 10.19
N ALA A 115 -15.63 -11.71 10.28
CA ALA A 115 -16.29 -12.16 11.50
C ALA A 115 -15.58 -13.34 12.16
N GLY A 116 -15.37 -13.22 13.47
CA GLY A 116 -14.70 -14.25 14.27
C GLY A 116 -13.18 -14.33 14.13
N LYS A 117 -12.54 -13.44 13.36
CA LYS A 117 -11.08 -13.36 13.24
C LYS A 117 -10.50 -12.33 14.19
N SER A 118 -9.37 -12.68 14.80
CA SER A 118 -8.52 -11.75 15.53
C SER A 118 -7.80 -10.79 14.60
N LYS A 119 -7.26 -9.71 15.15
CA LYS A 119 -6.46 -8.73 14.41
C LYS A 119 -5.22 -9.37 13.79
N GLU A 120 -4.56 -10.24 14.54
CA GLU A 120 -3.34 -10.95 14.14
C GLU A 120 -3.62 -11.91 12.98
N GLU A 121 -4.78 -12.59 13.01
CA GLU A 121 -5.22 -13.41 11.87
C GLU A 121 -5.48 -12.55 10.63
N ILE A 122 -6.19 -11.42 10.76
CA ILE A 122 -6.51 -10.53 9.65
C ILE A 122 -5.23 -9.96 9.01
N ASP A 123 -4.26 -9.55 9.81
CA ASP A 123 -2.96 -9.07 9.32
C ASP A 123 -2.22 -10.17 8.55
N GLY A 124 -2.21 -11.39 9.10
CA GLY A 124 -1.61 -12.57 8.46
C GLY A 124 -2.29 -13.00 7.16
N MET A 125 -3.57 -12.65 6.94
CA MET A 125 -4.30 -12.99 5.71
C MET A 125 -3.77 -12.29 4.47
N CYS A 126 -3.07 -11.16 4.61
CA CYS A 126 -2.46 -10.43 3.48
C CYS A 126 -3.46 -10.17 2.34
N LEU A 127 -4.65 -9.70 2.70
CA LEU A 127 -5.81 -9.56 1.83
C LEU A 127 -5.55 -8.75 0.55
N PHE A 128 -4.67 -7.74 0.63
CA PHE A 128 -4.25 -6.92 -0.51
C PHE A 128 -2.72 -7.01 -0.68
N GLN A 129 -2.27 -7.44 -1.87
CA GLN A 129 -0.88 -7.87 -2.09
C GLN A 129 -0.08 -6.92 -2.99
N GLY A 130 -0.76 -6.08 -3.78
CA GLY A 130 -0.09 -5.19 -4.72
C GLY A 130 -0.99 -4.80 -5.89
N ILE A 131 -0.36 -4.28 -6.96
CA ILE A 131 -1.02 -3.89 -8.20
C ILE A 131 -0.36 -4.60 -9.38
N LYS A 132 -1.18 -5.14 -10.27
CA LYS A 132 -0.76 -5.57 -11.61
C LYS A 132 -1.03 -4.43 -12.58
N ILE A 133 -0.09 -4.19 -13.48
CA ILE A 133 -0.15 -3.18 -14.53
C ILE A 133 -0.07 -3.89 -15.87
N ILE A 134 -0.90 -3.44 -16.81
CA ILE A 134 -0.92 -3.92 -18.19
C ILE A 134 -0.68 -2.71 -19.07
N ASP A 135 0.35 -2.76 -19.91
CA ASP A 135 0.61 -1.70 -20.88
C ASP A 135 -0.17 -1.93 -22.19
N LYS A 136 -0.10 -0.96 -23.11
CA LYS A 136 -0.75 -1.01 -24.43
C LYS A 136 -0.25 -2.15 -25.34
N ASP A 137 0.93 -2.69 -25.07
CA ASP A 137 1.51 -3.82 -25.79
C ASP A 137 1.15 -5.17 -25.14
N ASN A 138 0.32 -5.15 -24.08
CA ASN A 138 -0.07 -6.28 -23.23
C ASN A 138 1.08 -6.89 -22.41
N ASN A 139 2.16 -6.14 -22.16
CA ASN A 139 3.14 -6.56 -21.16
C ASN A 139 2.55 -6.38 -19.76
N GLU A 140 2.77 -7.38 -18.92
CA GLU A 140 2.27 -7.40 -17.54
C GLU A 140 3.40 -7.15 -16.55
N TYR A 141 3.16 -6.22 -15.63
CA TYR A 141 4.09 -5.89 -14.53
C TYR A 141 3.37 -6.09 -13.21
N THR A 142 3.99 -6.83 -12.29
CA THR A 142 3.42 -7.08 -10.96
C THR A 142 4.23 -6.36 -9.90
N LEU A 143 3.61 -5.37 -9.26
CA LEU A 143 4.22 -4.59 -8.18
C LEU A 143 3.59 -5.04 -6.85
N LYS A 144 4.38 -5.75 -6.03
CA LYS A 144 3.91 -6.28 -4.73
C LYS A 144 4.38 -5.41 -3.58
N PHE A 145 3.61 -5.37 -2.49
CA PHE A 145 4.08 -4.78 -1.25
C PHE A 145 5.19 -5.64 -0.65
N ASN A 146 6.28 -5.01 -0.24
CA ASN A 146 7.29 -5.67 0.56
C ASN A 146 6.67 -6.03 1.91
N LYS A 147 6.66 -7.31 2.25
CA LYS A 147 6.42 -7.74 3.63
C LYS A 147 7.70 -7.48 4.42
N ASN A 148 7.63 -6.62 5.43
CA ASN A 148 8.65 -6.55 6.47
C ASN A 148 8.57 -7.77 7.38
#